data_AF-A0A946Q8E1-F1
#
_entry.id   AF-A0A946Q8E1-F1
#
_cell.length_a   1.000
_cell.length_b   1.000
_cell.length_c   1.000
_cell.angle_alpha   90.00
_cell.angle_beta   90.00
_cell.angle_gamma   90.00
#
_symmetry.space_group_name_H-M   'P 1'
#
loop_
_entity.id
_entity.type
_entity.pdbx_description
1 polymer ?
#
loop_
_entity_poly.entity_id
_entity_poly.type
_entity_poly.pdbx_seq_one_letter_code
_entity_poly.pdbx_strand_id
1 'polypeptide(L)' 'LRFAFTQLKSDRDGDNGGLAKAVIKDICKQLDQDKVVWDRQKYIENPPLCQGDGPINDFRNFFRQFYAGEEFDKYR' A
#
# COMPACT_ATOMS: atom_id res chain seq x y z
N LEU A 1 0.46 10.19 -3.93
CA LEU A 1 -0.37 9.13 -4.55
C LEU A 1 -1.74 9.71 -4.91
N ARG A 2 -2.27 9.38 -6.09
CA ARG A 2 -3.62 9.77 -6.53
C ARG A 2 -4.33 8.52 -7.06
N PHE A 3 -5.56 8.29 -6.63
CA PHE A 3 -6.39 7.22 -7.16
C PHE A 3 -7.23 7.71 -8.34
N ALA A 4 -7.51 6.81 -9.28
CA ALA A 4 -8.50 6.99 -10.32
C ALA A 4 -9.57 5.92 -10.13
N PHE A 5 -10.80 6.35 -9.83
CA PHE A 5 -11.95 5.46 -9.68
C PHE A 5 -12.90 5.68 -10.87
N THR A 6 -13.38 4.58 -11.45
CA THR A 6 -14.33 4.61 -12.58
C THR A 6 -15.59 3.86 -12.22
N GLN A 7 -16.74 4.42 -12.57
CA GLN A 7 -18.05 3.78 -12.43
C GLN A 7 -18.93 4.15 -13.62
N LEU A 8 -19.86 3.27 -13.98
CA LEU A 8 -20.83 3.56 -15.03
C LEU A 8 -21.74 4.72 -14.58
N LYS A 9 -22.13 5.58 -15.54
CA LYS A 9 -23.03 6.71 -15.24
C LYS A 9 -24.39 6.23 -14.73
N SER A 10 -24.91 5.13 -15.28
CA SER A 10 -26.16 4.49 -14.84
C SER A 10 -26.14 4.14 -13.36
N ASP A 11 -25.01 3.64 -12.86
CA ASP A 11 -24.89 3.15 -11.49
C ASP A 11 -24.64 4.29 -10.50
N ARG A 12 -23.94 5.34 -10.96
CA ARG A 12 -23.76 6.58 -10.20
C ARG A 12 -25.09 7.29 -9.94
N ASP A 13 -25.91 7.37 -10.97
CA ASP A 13 -27.16 8.14 -10.95
C ASP A 13 -28.35 7.27 -10.50
N GLY A 14 -28.16 5.95 -10.38
CA GLY A 14 -29.12 5.00 -9.83
C GLY A 14 -28.98 4.77 -8.32
N ASP A 15 -29.78 3.84 -7.79
CA ASP A 15 -29.98 3.62 -6.35
C ASP A 15 -28.68 3.33 -5.56
N ASN A 16 -27.67 2.76 -6.22
CA ASN A 16 -26.40 2.37 -5.59
C ASN A 16 -25.31 3.47 -5.66
N GLY A 17 -25.59 4.64 -6.24
CA GLY A 17 -24.59 5.70 -6.42
C GLY A 17 -23.97 6.21 -5.11
N GLY A 18 -24.75 6.20 -4.03
CA GLY A 18 -24.29 6.56 -2.70
C GLY A 18 -23.27 5.58 -2.10
N LEU A 19 -23.41 4.28 -2.40
CA LEU A 19 -22.54 3.24 -1.89
C LEU A 19 -21.12 3.37 -2.46
N ALA A 20 -21.00 3.53 -3.78
CA ALA A 20 -19.70 3.70 -4.44
C ALA A 20 -18.96 4.94 -3.91
N LYS A 21 -19.68 6.05 -3.68
CA LYS A 21 -19.11 7.26 -3.08
C LYS A 21 -18.58 7.02 -1.67
N ALA A 22 -19.30 6.23 -0.85
CA ALA A 22 -18.88 5.89 0.50
C ALA A 22 -17.61 5.02 0.49
N VAL A 23 -17.55 4.01 -0.38
CA VAL A 23 -16.38 3.13 -0.54
C VAL A 23 -15.14 3.93 -1.00
N ILE A 24 -15.28 4.79 -2.00
CA ILE A 24 -14.17 5.64 -2.48
C ILE A 24 -13.63 6.52 -1.35
N LYS A 25 -14.53 7.14 -0.57
CA LYS A 25 -14.14 7.97 0.58
C LYS A 25 -13.38 7.16 1.62
N ASP A 26 -13.82 5.93 1.91
CA ASP A 26 -13.18 5.09 2.90
C ASP A 26 -11.80 4.59 2.45
N ILE A 27 -11.64 4.16 1.19
CA ILE A 27 -10.33 3.79 0.62
C ILE A 27 -9.33 4.94 0.73
N CYS A 28 -9.74 6.15 0.34
CA CYS A 28 -8.89 7.33 0.45
C CYS A 28 -8.49 7.61 1.91
N LYS A 29 -9.44 7.49 2.84
CA LYS A 29 -9.19 7.68 4.28
C LYS A 29 -8.21 6.64 4.82
N GLN A 30 -8.35 5.36 4.45
CA GLN A 30 -7.45 4.30 4.89
C GLN A 30 -6.01 4.58 4.42
N LEU A 31 -5.82 4.94 3.14
CA LEU A 31 -4.50 5.32 2.64
C LEU A 31 -3.93 6.56 3.38
N ASP A 32 -4.77 7.54 3.71
CA ASP A 32 -4.33 8.71 4.48
C ASP A 32 -3.82 8.32 5.88
N GLN A 33 -4.37 7.28 6.50
CA GLN A 33 -3.87 6.74 7.77
C GLN A 33 -2.48 6.12 7.59
N ASP A 34 -2.24 5.36 6.52
CA ASP A 34 -0.93 4.77 6.24
C ASP A 34 0.15 5.83 6.05
N LYS A 35 -0.17 6.95 5.38
CA LYS A 35 0.79 8.06 5.17
C LYS A 35 1.35 8.61 6.48
N VAL A 36 0.52 8.70 7.53
CA VAL A 36 0.95 9.20 8.85
C VAL A 36 1.98 8.26 9.48
N VAL A 37 1.82 6.94 9.30
CA VAL A 37 2.78 5.93 9.77
C VAL A 37 4.07 6.01 8.95
N TRP A 38 3.95 6.09 7.62
CA TRP A 38 5.12 6.14 6.73
C TRP A 38 6.01 7.37 6.93
N ASP A 39 5.41 8.50 7.28
CA ASP A 39 6.13 9.75 7.58
C ASP A 39 7.01 9.66 8.83
N ARG A 40 6.67 8.76 9.76
CA ARG A 40 7.32 8.66 11.08
C ARG A 40 8.11 7.36 11.27
N GLN A 41 7.97 6.40 10.36
CA GLN A 41 8.68 5.13 10.47
C GLN A 41 10.15 5.25 10.06
N LYS A 42 10.95 4.30 10.54
CA LYS A 42 12.35 4.11 10.12
C LYS A 42 12.51 2.75 9.47
N TYR A 43 13.31 2.67 8.42
CA TYR A 43 13.73 1.38 7.87
C TYR A 43 14.63 0.63 8.85
N ILE A 44 14.24 -0.61 9.16
CA ILE A 44 15.03 -1.55 9.96
C ILE A 44 15.35 -2.74 9.05
N GLU A 45 16.64 -2.98 8.82
CA GLU A 45 17.11 -4.03 7.91
C GLU A 45 16.70 -5.42 8.38
N ASN A 46 16.93 -5.73 9.66
CA ASN A 46 16.54 -6.98 10.32
C ASN A 46 15.50 -6.66 11.41
N PRO A 47 14.21 -6.45 11.06
CA PRO A 47 13.19 -6.15 12.04
C PRO A 47 12.92 -7.37 12.95
N PRO A 48 12.64 -7.17 14.24
CA PRO A 48 12.15 -8.26 15.09
C PRO A 48 10.77 -8.69 14.59
N LEU A 49 10.60 -9.99 14.34
CA LEU A 49 9.34 -10.56 13.83
C LEU A 49 8.70 -11.46 14.87
N CYS A 50 7.36 -11.42 14.93
CA CYS A 50 6.55 -12.32 15.73
C CYS A 50 5.53 -13.08 14.86
N GLN A 51 4.84 -14.04 15.47
CA GLN A 51 3.78 -14.77 14.79
C GLN A 51 2.64 -13.82 14.41
N GLY A 52 2.44 -13.59 13.11
CA GLY A 52 1.38 -12.74 12.57
C GLY A 52 1.85 -11.60 11.68
N ASP A 53 3.14 -11.24 11.70
CA ASP A 53 3.70 -10.15 10.87
C ASP A 53 3.70 -10.45 9.36
N GLY A 54 3.53 -11.72 9.01
CA GLY A 54 3.66 -12.19 7.64
C GLY A 54 5.11 -12.23 7.15
N PRO A 55 5.33 -12.57 5.87
CA PRO A 55 6.65 -12.88 5.33
C PRO A 55 7.41 -11.61 4.89
N ILE A 56 7.73 -10.71 5.83
CA ILE A 56 8.38 -9.41 5.53
C ILE A 56 9.72 -9.60 4.82
N ASN A 57 10.56 -10.53 5.27
CA ASN A 57 11.88 -10.77 4.68
C ASN A 57 11.78 -11.36 3.28
N ASP A 58 10.85 -12.30 3.05
CA ASP A 58 10.64 -12.89 1.72
C ASP A 58 10.11 -11.86 0.74
N PHE A 59 9.18 -11.00 1.18
CA PHE A 59 8.69 -9.89 0.37
C PHE A 59 9.82 -8.94 -0.03
N ARG A 60 10.70 -8.57 0.91
CA ARG A 60 11.87 -7.74 0.62
C ARG A 60 12.79 -8.43 -0.39
N ASN A 61 13.09 -9.72 -0.21
CA ASN A 61 13.91 -10.49 -1.13
C ASN A 61 13.32 -10.56 -2.55
N PHE A 62 12.00 -10.77 -2.67
CA PHE A 62 11.32 -10.68 -3.96
C PHE A 62 11.48 -9.29 -4.60
N PHE A 63 11.30 -8.21 -3.83
CA PHE A 63 11.35 -6.85 -4.35
C PHE A 63 12.78 -6.40 -4.72
N ARG A 64 13.83 -7.06 -4.20
CA ARG A 64 15.23 -6.78 -4.55
C ARG A 64 15.51 -6.85 -6.05
N GLN A 65 14.77 -7.65 -6.81
CA GLN A 65 14.96 -7.81 -8.26
C GLN A 65 14.87 -6.48 -9.04
N PHE A 66 14.21 -5.46 -8.49
CA PHE A 66 14.04 -4.16 -9.13
C PHE A 66 15.16 -3.16 -8.82
N TYR A 67 16.10 -3.52 -7.93
CA TYR A 67 17.29 -2.70 -7.64
C TYR A 67 18.49 -3.27 -8.41
N ALA A 68 19.21 -2.40 -9.13
CA ALA A 68 20.40 -2.74 -9.88
C ALA A 68 21.58 -1.87 -9.42
N GLY A 69 22.79 -2.44 -9.39
CA GLY A 69 24.05 -1.75 -9.09
C GLY A 69 24.79 -2.33 -7.88
N GLU A 70 26.13 -2.23 -7.92
CA GLU A 70 27.05 -2.75 -6.88
C GLU A 70 26.70 -2.25 -5.46
N GLU A 71 26.11 -1.06 -5.35
CA GLU A 71 25.65 -0.48 -4.10
C GLU A 71 24.61 -1.35 -3.37
N PHE A 72 23.83 -2.14 -4.12
CA PHE A 72 22.76 -2.99 -3.59
C PHE A 72 23.18 -4.46 -3.43
N ASP A 73 24.34 -4.85 -3.96
CA ASP A 73 24.84 -6.24 -3.87
C ASP A 73 25.21 -6.62 -2.43
N LYS A 74 25.58 -5.67 -1.58
CA LYS A 74 25.81 -5.92 -0.13
C LYS A 74 24.56 -6.37 0.62
N TYR A 75 23.38 -6.14 0.05
CA TYR A 75 22.11 -6.57 0.63
C TYR A 75 21.57 -7.84 -0.04
N ARG A 76 22.25 -8.38 -1.06
CA ARG A 76 21.84 -9.58 -1.76
C ARG A 76 22.05 -10.84 -0.92
#